data_AF-A0A9D4XT33-F1
#
_entry.id   AF-A0A9D4XT33-F1
#
_cell.length_a   1.000
_cell.length_b   1.000
_cell.length_c   1.000
_cell.angle_alpha   90.00
_cell.angle_beta   90.00
_cell.angle_gamma   90.00
#
_symmetry.space_group_name_H-M   'P 1'
#
loop_
_entity.id
_entity.type
_entity.pdbx_description
1 polymer ?
#
loop_
_entity_poly.entity_id
_entity_poly.type
_entity_poly.pdbx_seq_one_letter_code
_entity_poly.pdbx_strand_id
1 'polypeptide(L)'
;MAAAVGSLMIRMIATTRITMPKAMVRLSAERVRFSVPEQALCFLAGANSIFAGEKLLTNANNDFDTDKLMFKVLGLLPKAPTLDEDETSETENHKEVAPAGKRLL
;
A
#
# COMPACT_ATOMS: atom_id res chain seq x y z
N MET A 1 16.26 8.99 -18.54
CA MET A 1 16.83 9.19 -17.18
C MET A 1 15.85 8.84 -16.04
N ALA A 2 14.72 8.15 -16.30
CA ALA A 2 13.72 7.80 -15.27
C ALA A 2 13.96 6.44 -14.58
N ALA A 3 14.59 5.48 -15.25
CA ALA A 3 14.76 4.10 -14.74
C ALA A 3 15.66 3.97 -13.49
N ALA A 4 16.49 4.97 -13.18
CA ALA A 4 17.43 4.90 -12.07
C ALA A 4 16.77 5.16 -10.69
N VAL A 5 15.70 5.96 -10.64
CA VAL A 5 15.09 6.38 -9.37
C VAL A 5 14.23 5.25 -8.78
N GLY A 6 13.50 4.51 -9.62
CA GLY A 6 12.73 3.34 -9.19
C GLY A 6 13.60 2.25 -8.57
N SER A 7 14.79 2.01 -9.15
CA SER A 7 15.77 1.03 -8.64
C SER A 7 16.26 1.37 -7.23
N LEU A 8 16.54 2.65 -6.94
CA LEU A 8 16.97 3.08 -5.62
C LEU A 8 15.87 2.92 -4.58
N MET A 9 14.63 3.27 -4.93
CA MET A 9 13.49 3.13 -4.01
C MET A 9 13.27 1.67 -3.59
N ILE A 10 13.30 0.74 -4.54
CA ILE A 10 13.14 -0.70 -4.29
C ILE A 10 14.23 -1.20 -3.34
N ARG A 11 15.49 -0.81 -3.55
CA ARG A 11 16.62 -1.20 -2.68
C ARG A 11 16.47 -0.64 -1.27
N MET A 12 16.02 0.61 -1.15
CA MET A 12 15.80 1.23 0.16
C MET A 12 14.71 0.50 0.94
N ILE A 13 13.59 0.19 0.28
CA ILE A 13 12.49 -0.58 0.89
C ILE A 13 12.95 -1.96 1.34
N ALA A 14 13.68 -2.69 0.48
CA ALA A 14 14.23 -4.00 0.82
C ALA A 14 15.17 -3.92 2.03
N THR A 15 16.06 -2.91 2.05
CA THR A 15 16.97 -2.67 3.17
C THR A 15 16.20 -2.39 4.46
N THR A 16 15.19 -1.51 4.42
CA THR A 16 14.34 -1.21 5.58
C THR A 16 13.60 -2.45 6.08
N ARG A 17 13.07 -3.30 5.19
CA ARG A 17 12.40 -4.55 5.59
C ARG A 17 13.38 -5.52 6.26
N ILE A 18 14.62 -5.62 5.77
CA ILE A 18 15.64 -6.48 6.37
C ILE A 18 16.07 -5.96 7.74
N THR A 19 16.32 -4.66 7.89
CA THR A 19 16.81 -4.07 9.14
C THR A 19 15.70 -3.91 10.19
N MET A 20 14.45 -3.69 9.76
CA MET A 20 13.29 -3.46 10.63
C MET A 20 12.12 -4.40 10.26
N PRO A 21 12.24 -5.72 10.51
CA PRO A 21 11.30 -6.72 9.98
C PRO A 21 9.87 -6.58 10.51
N LYS A 22 9.67 -6.01 11.69
CA LYS A 22 8.35 -5.80 12.31
C LYS A 22 7.72 -4.45 11.97
N ALA A 23 8.48 -3.53 11.38
CA ALA A 23 7.99 -2.18 11.09
C ALA A 23 7.01 -2.17 9.91
N MET A 24 6.10 -1.19 9.92
CA MET A 24 5.34 -0.83 8.73
C MET A 24 6.21 0.00 7.80
N VAL A 25 6.31 -0.42 6.54
CA VAL A 25 7.03 0.31 5.49
C VAL A 25 5.99 0.88 4.54
N ARG A 26 5.80 2.20 4.61
CA ARG A 26 4.76 2.93 3.87
C ARG A 26 5.32 3.60 2.62
N LEU A 27 4.66 3.40 1.48
CA LEU A 27 4.89 4.22 0.29
C LEU A 27 4.16 5.55 0.45
N SER A 28 4.96 6.61 0.58
CA SER A 28 4.50 7.98 0.80
C SER A 28 4.07 8.65 -0.51
N ALA A 29 3.87 9.97 -0.44
CA ALA A 29 3.29 10.83 -1.45
C ALA A 29 3.79 10.64 -2.89
N GLU A 30 5.07 10.34 -3.07
CA GLU A 30 5.69 10.28 -4.40
C GLU A 30 5.28 9.07 -5.25
N ARG A 31 4.49 8.12 -4.71
CA ARG A 31 4.01 6.96 -5.49
C ARG A 31 3.13 7.34 -6.68
N VAL A 32 2.54 8.54 -6.69
CA VAL A 32 1.75 9.06 -7.82
C VAL A 32 2.57 9.11 -9.12
N ARG A 33 3.90 9.24 -8.99
CA ARG A 33 4.81 9.24 -10.15
C ARG A 33 5.22 7.83 -10.59
N PHE A 34 4.89 6.80 -9.83
CA PHE A 34 5.30 5.43 -10.11
C PHE A 34 4.22 4.70 -10.90
N SER A 35 4.66 4.01 -11.94
CA SER A 35 3.81 3.08 -12.68
C SER A 35 3.37 1.91 -11.79
N VAL A 36 2.26 1.25 -12.17
CA VAL A 36 1.74 0.08 -11.45
C VAL A 36 2.80 -1.02 -11.25
N PRO A 37 3.64 -1.38 -12.26
CA PRO A 37 4.72 -2.35 -12.07
C PRO A 37 5.79 -1.89 -11.07
N GLU A 38 6.12 -0.60 -11.01
CA GLU A 38 7.09 -0.08 -10.04
C GLU A 38 6.54 -0.15 -8.61
N GLN A 39 5.26 0.19 -8.43
CA GLN A 39 4.58 0.03 -7.15
C GLN A 39 4.50 -1.46 -6.75
N ALA A 40 4.22 -2.36 -7.69
CA ALA A 40 4.23 -3.80 -7.47
C ALA A 40 5.59 -4.31 -6.98
N LEU A 41 6.69 -3.84 -7.59
CA LEU A 41 8.05 -4.17 -7.14
C LEU A 41 8.35 -3.63 -5.74
N CYS A 42 7.82 -2.46 -5.38
CA CYS A 42 7.93 -1.92 -4.03
C CYS A 42 7.20 -2.78 -2.98
N PHE A 43 5.98 -3.26 -3.28
CA PHE A 43 5.26 -4.19 -2.41
C PHE A 43 5.97 -5.55 -2.31
N LEU A 44 6.53 -6.03 -3.42
CA LEU A 44 7.34 -7.26 -3.43
C LEU A 44 8.57 -7.12 -2.51
N ALA A 45 9.28 -5.99 -2.61
CA ALA A 45 10.47 -5.68 -1.83
C ALA A 45 10.24 -5.54 -0.32
N GLY A 46 9.00 -5.26 0.10
CA GLY A 46 8.62 -5.27 1.52
C GLY A 46 7.81 -4.08 2.00
N ALA A 47 7.44 -3.14 1.11
CA ALA A 47 6.43 -2.14 1.43
C ALA A 47 5.10 -2.84 1.73
N ASN A 48 4.38 -2.35 2.74
CA ASN A 48 3.15 -2.98 3.18
C ASN A 48 2.08 -1.96 3.62
N SER A 49 2.20 -0.69 3.25
CA SER A 49 1.24 0.36 3.62
C SER A 49 1.27 1.48 2.58
N ILE A 50 0.12 2.12 2.34
CA ILE A 50 -0.03 3.31 1.48
C ILE A 50 -1.01 4.30 2.13
N PHE A 51 -1.00 5.56 1.69
CA PHE A 51 -2.06 6.51 2.05
C PHE A 51 -3.28 6.32 1.16
N ALA A 52 -4.45 6.06 1.73
CA ALA A 52 -5.73 6.03 1.03
C ALA A 52 -6.52 7.33 1.28
N GLY A 53 -7.29 7.77 0.29
CA GLY A 53 -8.06 9.03 0.32
C GLY A 53 -7.71 9.95 -0.85
N GLU A 54 -8.48 11.02 -1.04
CA GLU A 54 -8.38 11.88 -2.23
C GLU A 54 -7.15 12.79 -2.25
N LYS A 55 -6.67 13.20 -1.07
CA LYS A 55 -5.57 14.15 -0.93
C LYS A 55 -4.64 13.81 0.22
N LEU A 56 -3.40 14.25 0.06
CA LEU A 56 -2.38 14.30 1.09
C LEU A 56 -2.39 15.68 1.75
N LEU A 57 -1.36 15.99 2.54
CA LEU A 57 -1.28 17.26 3.26
C LEU A 57 -1.33 18.49 2.34
N THR A 58 -0.63 18.46 1.21
CA THR A 58 -0.55 19.58 0.26
C THR A 58 -0.84 19.20 -1.19
N ASN A 59 -0.84 17.90 -1.51
CA ASN A 59 -0.88 17.39 -2.88
C ASN A 59 -2.05 16.43 -3.07
N ALA A 60 -2.49 16.25 -4.31
CA ALA A 60 -3.42 15.17 -4.66
C ALA A 60 -2.77 13.80 -4.38
N ASN A 61 -3.58 12.83 -3.98
CA ASN A 61 -3.18 11.43 -3.81
C ASN A 61 -3.54 10.62 -5.06
N ASN A 62 -3.12 9.34 -5.10
CA ASN A 62 -3.69 8.41 -6.07
C ASN A 62 -5.19 8.28 -5.90
N ASP A 63 -5.85 8.04 -7.02
CA ASP A 63 -7.25 7.67 -7.05
C ASP A 63 -7.50 6.33 -6.33
N PHE A 64 -8.57 6.29 -5.55
CA PHE A 64 -8.88 5.15 -4.68
C PHE A 64 -9.25 3.90 -5.45
N ASP A 65 -9.98 4.03 -6.56
CA ASP A 65 -10.38 2.90 -7.39
C ASP A 65 -9.20 2.34 -8.17
N THR A 66 -8.25 3.20 -8.57
CA THR A 66 -6.98 2.80 -9.16
C THR A 66 -6.15 1.95 -8.20
N ASP A 67 -6.04 2.36 -6.93
CA ASP A 67 -5.33 1.59 -5.90
C ASP A 67 -6.04 0.25 -5.60
N LYS A 68 -7.38 0.24 -5.54
CA LYS A 68 -8.18 -1.00 -5.40
C LYS A 68 -7.92 -1.98 -6.54
N LEU A 69 -7.90 -1.49 -7.79
CA LEU A 69 -7.66 -2.32 -8.96
C LEU A 69 -6.24 -2.89 -8.93
N MET A 70 -5.24 -2.08 -8.59
CA MET A 70 -3.87 -2.55 -8.39
C MET A 70 -3.81 -3.64 -7.31
N PHE A 71 -4.45 -3.45 -6.16
CA PHE A 71 -4.46 -4.46 -5.10
C PHE A 71 -5.10 -5.77 -5.55
N LYS A 72 -6.20 -5.70 -6.31
CA LYS A 72 -6.84 -6.87 -6.91
C LYS A 72 -5.91 -7.60 -7.88
N VAL A 73 -5.22 -6.86 -8.76
CA VAL A 73 -4.26 -7.43 -9.72
C VAL A 73 -3.08 -8.09 -9.02
N LEU A 74 -2.59 -7.48 -7.94
CA LEU A 74 -1.44 -7.99 -7.18
C LEU A 74 -1.81 -9.03 -6.12
N GLY A 75 -3.09 -9.31 -5.90
CA GLY A 75 -3.57 -10.22 -4.85
C GLY A 75 -3.27 -9.72 -3.42
N LEU A 76 -3.22 -8.40 -3.23
CA LEU A 76 -2.95 -7.78 -1.93
C LEU A 76 -4.25 -7.57 -1.14
N LEU A 77 -4.21 -7.85 0.16
CA LEU A 77 -5.36 -7.70 1.04
C LEU A 77 -5.21 -6.46 1.93
N PRO A 78 -6.17 -5.52 1.91
CA PRO A 78 -6.16 -4.40 2.83
C PRO A 78 -6.41 -4.89 4.27
N LYS A 79 -5.78 -4.23 5.24
CA LYS A 79 -6.12 -4.43 6.65
C LYS A 79 -7.49 -3.80 6.94
N ALA A 80 -8.30 -4.53 7.70
CA ALA A 80 -9.57 -4.01 8.20
C ALA A 80 -9.32 -2.80 9.11
N PRO A 81 -10.15 -1.76 9.05
CA PRO A 81 -10.05 -0.63 9.97
C PRO A 81 -10.07 -1.16 11.41
N THR A 82 -9.10 -0.75 12.22
CA THR A 82 -9.15 -0.97 13.65
C THR A 82 -10.11 0.07 14.20
N LEU A 83 -11.38 -0.29 14.34
CA LEU A 83 -12.32 0.49 15.13
C LEU A 83 -12.09 0.05 16.59
N ASP A 84 -11.63 0.97 17.43
CA ASP A 84 -11.80 0.80 18.87
C ASP A 84 -13.31 0.76 19.13
N GLU A 85 -13.79 -0.12 20.02
CA GLU A 85 -15.22 -0.45 20.18
C GLU A 85 -16.10 0.70 20.74
N ASP A 86 -15.68 1.95 20.59
CA ASP A 86 -16.48 3.14 20.87
C ASP A 86 -16.66 3.92 19.57
N GLU A 87 -17.73 3.59 18.84
CA GLU A 87 -18.59 4.45 18.00
C GLU A 87 -19.19 3.63 16.85
N THR A 88 -20.51 3.50 16.92
CA THR A 88 -21.41 2.67 16.12
C THR A 88 -21.56 3.08 14.65
N SER A 89 -21.81 2.05 13.81
CA SER A 89 -22.52 2.04 12.49
C SER A 89 -21.79 2.72 11.31
N GLU A 90 -21.63 2.15 10.12
CA GLU A 90 -22.44 1.18 9.37
C GLU A 90 -21.53 0.18 8.63
N THR A 91 -21.83 -1.12 8.74
CA THR A 91 -21.13 -2.20 8.04
C THR A 91 -21.92 -2.57 6.78
N GLU A 92 -21.38 -2.26 5.60
CA GLU A 92 -21.70 -3.07 4.41
C GLU A 92 -20.66 -4.17 4.25
N ASN A 93 -21.12 -5.36 4.57
CA ASN A 93 -20.44 -6.64 4.46
C ASN A 93 -20.09 -6.95 3.01
N HIS A 94 -18.82 -7.24 2.74
CA HIS A 94 -18.46 -8.31 1.81
C HIS A 94 -17.42 -9.20 2.49
N LYS A 95 -17.92 -10.30 3.06
CA LYS A 95 -17.08 -11.45 3.42
C LYS A 95 -16.61 -12.08 2.13
N GLU A 96 -15.35 -11.88 1.78
CA GLU A 96 -14.64 -12.78 0.87
C GLU A 96 -13.48 -13.40 1.65
N VAL A 97 -13.57 -14.72 1.82
CA VAL A 97 -12.50 -15.54 2.40
C VAL A 97 -11.36 -15.54 1.38
N ALA A 98 -10.21 -14.95 1.73
CA ALA A 98 -9.14 -14.72 0.77
C ALA A 98 -7.75 -15.15 1.32
N PRO A 99 -6.83 -15.55 0.42
CA PRO A 99 -5.80 -16.57 0.65
C PRO A 99 -4.58 -16.00 1.39
N ALA A 100 -3.51 -16.81 1.50
CA ALA A 100 -2.21 -16.50 2.13
C ALA A 100 -1.40 -15.36 1.45
N GLY A 101 -2.06 -14.25 1.10
CA GLY A 101 -1.45 -13.02 0.58
C GLY A 101 -0.87 -12.16 1.70
N LYS A 102 0.09 -11.30 1.35
CA LYS A 102 0.65 -10.31 2.29
C LYS A 102 -0.44 -9.31 2.67
N ARG A 103 -0.83 -9.32 3.94
CA ARG A 103 -1.77 -8.35 4.51
C ARG A 103 -1.06 -6.99 4.63
N LEU A 104 -1.58 -5.98 3.96
CA LEU A 104 -1.09 -4.60 4.07
C LEU A 104 -1.56 -4.01 5.40
N LEU A 105 -0.67 -3.38 6.18
CA LEU A 105 -0.99 -2.76 7.46
C LEU A 105 -1.33 -1.27 7.32
#